data_AF-W7PIC4-F1
#
_entry.id   AF-W7PIC4-F1
#
_cell.length_a   1.000
_cell.length_b   1.000
_cell.length_c   1.000
_cell.angle_alpha   90.00
_cell.angle_beta   90.00
_cell.angle_gamma   90.00
#
_symmetry.space_group_name_H-M   'P 1'
#
loop_
_entity.id
_entity.type
_entity.pdbx_description
1 polymer ?
#
loop_
_entity_poly.entity_id
_entity_poly.type
_entity_poly.pdbx_seq_one_letter_code
_entity_poly.pdbx_strand_id
1 'polypeptide(L)'
;MNNLDPNNIDRLQALISLKRRCLYWEEMSKYHTIGTFFSDFSDEIDLPLLFIMNDELTNSNHRIGITELINSCVKNNKYYHYLELKHGDNSIALIEKDLNDIYVWQADKLIHMLLTRFFINIFSVFEYWTCKAYDAIKNKHASKNTKLKKLEERLLRYVELTQTGNTDALNELKMEIFTKTNSYVSSREKIDFILSKITYTGLSDKTQRSKATELVHFLFSLRNTIHNIGINKSGNDYSIEINNTKVELENNCGPKFYNYAKFIDSLHLLIDLYCDLFMYLGDECPEFHQVVNEF
;
A
#
# COMPACT_ATOMS: atom_id res chain seq x y z
N MET A 1 17.78 -34.07 -7.41
CA MET A 1 16.43 -33.56 -7.76
C MET A 1 16.33 -32.16 -7.18
N ASN A 2 15.71 -31.21 -7.90
CA ASN A 2 15.58 -29.83 -7.42
C ASN A 2 14.56 -29.83 -6.27
N ASN A 3 15.03 -29.68 -5.03
CA ASN A 3 14.18 -29.73 -3.82
C ASN A 3 13.41 -28.42 -3.57
N LEU A 4 13.16 -27.64 -4.63
CA LEU A 4 12.61 -26.28 -4.50
C LEU A 4 11.10 -26.27 -4.70
N ASP A 5 10.35 -25.57 -3.83
CA ASP A 5 8.90 -25.44 -3.95
C ASP A 5 8.53 -24.58 -5.18
N PRO A 6 7.73 -25.10 -6.13
CA PRO A 6 7.42 -24.40 -7.37
C PRO A 6 6.61 -23.11 -7.16
N ASN A 7 5.76 -23.04 -6.13
CA ASN A 7 5.00 -21.83 -5.81
C ASN A 7 5.89 -20.73 -5.23
N ASN A 8 6.85 -21.10 -4.36
CA ASN A 8 7.85 -20.16 -3.86
C ASN A 8 8.72 -19.63 -5.00
N ILE A 9 9.16 -20.51 -5.92
CA ILE A 9 9.92 -20.08 -7.10
C ILE A 9 9.13 -19.10 -7.97
N ASP A 10 7.85 -19.36 -8.23
CA ASP A 10 6.99 -18.45 -9.01
C ASP A 10 6.84 -17.08 -8.32
N ARG A 11 6.62 -17.07 -6.99
CA ARG A 11 6.57 -15.83 -6.17
C ARG A 11 7.90 -15.07 -6.22
N LEU A 12 9.03 -15.77 -6.08
CA LEU A 12 10.37 -15.18 -6.14
C LEU A 12 10.66 -14.58 -7.52
N GLN A 13 10.28 -15.26 -8.60
CA GLN A 13 10.42 -14.74 -9.96
C GLN A 13 9.62 -13.44 -10.14
N ALA A 14 8.39 -13.38 -9.65
CA ALA A 14 7.57 -12.17 -9.70
C ALA A 14 8.18 -11.02 -8.89
N LEU A 15 8.64 -11.28 -7.65
CA LEU A 15 9.28 -10.27 -6.80
C LEU A 15 10.60 -9.75 -7.40
N ILE A 16 11.44 -10.63 -7.93
CA ILE A 16 12.70 -10.27 -8.60
C ILE A 16 12.42 -9.44 -9.85
N SER A 17 11.40 -9.79 -10.63
CA SER A 17 10.98 -9.03 -11.81
C SER A 17 10.62 -7.59 -11.45
N LEU A 18 9.77 -7.40 -10.42
CA LEU A 18 9.43 -6.08 -9.91
C LEU A 18 10.66 -5.31 -9.42
N LYS A 19 11.48 -5.94 -8.58
CA LYS A 19 12.66 -5.28 -7.99
C LYS A 19 13.63 -4.81 -9.08
N ARG A 20 13.86 -5.62 -10.11
CA ARG A 20 14.69 -5.24 -11.26
C ARG A 20 14.16 -3.99 -11.97
N ARG A 21 12.84 -3.85 -12.12
CA ARG A 21 12.24 -2.64 -12.72
C ARG A 21 12.48 -1.42 -11.83
N CYS A 22 12.27 -1.55 -10.51
CA CYS A 22 12.50 -0.45 -9.57
C CYS A 22 13.97 0.01 -9.59
N LEU A 23 14.92 -0.92 -9.44
CA LEU A 23 16.35 -0.62 -9.45
C LEU A 23 16.80 0.05 -10.77
N TYR A 24 16.23 -0.36 -11.90
CA TYR A 24 16.51 0.30 -13.17
C TYR A 24 16.08 1.78 -13.15
N TRP A 25 14.85 2.07 -12.72
CA TRP A 25 14.32 3.43 -12.69
C TRP A 25 14.96 4.29 -11.59
N GLU A 26 15.30 3.71 -10.45
CA GLU A 26 16.10 4.36 -9.41
C GLU A 26 17.45 4.81 -9.97
N GLU A 27 18.19 3.92 -10.65
CA GLU A 27 19.48 4.24 -11.28
C GLU A 27 19.35 5.34 -12.35
N MET A 28 18.25 5.33 -13.12
CA MET A 28 17.97 6.38 -14.12
C MET A 28 17.60 7.73 -13.47
N SER A 29 17.10 7.71 -12.24
CA SER A 29 16.63 8.90 -11.52
C SER A 29 17.58 9.38 -10.41
N LYS A 30 18.68 8.66 -10.12
CA LYS A 30 19.60 8.92 -9.00
C LYS A 30 20.22 10.32 -8.90
N TYR A 31 20.25 11.08 -10.00
CA TYR A 31 20.77 12.45 -10.01
C TYR A 31 19.73 13.52 -9.66
N HIS A 32 18.49 13.10 -9.40
CA HIS A 32 17.35 13.99 -9.19
C HIS A 32 16.99 14.11 -7.69
N THR A 33 16.91 13.00 -6.95
CA THR A 33 16.47 13.02 -5.53
C THR A 33 17.17 11.99 -4.64
N ILE A 34 17.20 12.24 -3.32
CA ILE A 34 17.79 11.36 -2.29
C ILE A 34 16.88 10.15 -1.95
N GLY A 35 15.59 10.23 -2.31
CA GLY A 35 14.63 9.13 -2.26
C GLY A 35 13.61 9.29 -3.39
N THR A 36 13.11 8.17 -3.92
CA THR A 36 12.17 8.13 -5.04
C THR A 36 11.07 7.11 -4.76
N PHE A 37 9.97 7.20 -5.51
CA PHE A 37 9.00 6.10 -5.58
C PHE A 37 9.67 4.76 -5.89
N PHE A 38 10.67 4.75 -6.77
CA PHE A 38 11.32 3.51 -7.20
C PHE A 38 12.18 2.89 -6.09
N SER A 39 12.93 3.69 -5.33
CA SER A 39 13.70 3.22 -4.17
C SER A 39 12.77 2.71 -3.07
N ASP A 40 11.74 3.50 -2.71
CA ASP A 40 10.81 3.13 -1.64
C ASP A 40 10.00 1.88 -2.00
N PHE A 41 9.61 1.73 -3.28
CA PHE A 41 8.95 0.53 -3.77
C PHE A 41 9.90 -0.67 -3.77
N SER A 42 11.18 -0.46 -4.13
CA SER A 42 12.21 -1.50 -4.08
C SER A 42 12.40 -2.02 -2.65
N ASP A 43 12.48 -1.12 -1.66
CA ASP A 43 12.69 -1.47 -0.26
C ASP A 43 11.55 -2.36 0.29
N GLU A 44 10.30 -2.09 -0.09
CA GLU A 44 9.16 -2.92 0.31
C GLU A 44 9.19 -4.33 -0.28
N ILE A 45 9.95 -4.57 -1.36
CA ILE A 45 10.13 -5.91 -1.94
C ILE A 45 11.11 -6.75 -1.10
N ASP A 46 11.99 -6.15 -0.31
CA ASP A 46 13.09 -6.84 0.37
C ASP A 46 12.60 -7.84 1.39
N LEU A 47 11.64 -7.43 2.22
CA LEU A 47 11.09 -8.28 3.27
C LEU A 47 10.44 -9.56 2.69
N PRO A 48 9.48 -9.49 1.75
CA PRO A 48 8.91 -10.71 1.18
C PRO A 48 9.92 -11.53 0.40
N LEU A 49 10.85 -10.89 -0.32
CA LEU A 49 11.88 -11.59 -1.08
C LEU A 49 12.80 -12.40 -0.16
N LEU A 50 13.39 -11.77 0.86
CA LEU A 50 14.29 -12.41 1.81
C LEU A 50 13.57 -13.49 2.62
N PHE A 51 12.32 -13.25 3.04
CA PHE A 51 11.56 -14.24 3.79
C PHE A 51 11.33 -15.51 2.97
N ILE A 52 10.84 -15.39 1.72
CA ILE A 52 10.56 -16.56 0.88
C ILE A 52 11.86 -17.27 0.48
N MET A 53 12.94 -16.52 0.20
CA MET A 53 14.26 -17.13 -0.04
C MET A 53 14.76 -17.92 1.17
N ASN A 54 14.63 -17.37 2.38
CA ASN A 54 15.05 -18.03 3.60
C ASN A 54 14.20 -19.26 3.93
N ASP A 55 12.88 -19.20 3.73
CA ASP A 55 12.00 -20.36 3.89
C ASP A 55 12.42 -21.47 2.93
N GLU A 56 12.69 -21.13 1.66
CA GLU A 56 13.12 -22.10 0.66
C GLU A 56 14.48 -22.74 0.98
N LEU A 57 15.48 -21.93 1.36
CA LEU A 57 16.78 -22.43 1.79
C LEU A 57 16.66 -23.31 3.03
N THR A 58 15.82 -22.94 3.98
CA THR A 58 15.62 -23.72 5.20
C THR A 58 14.88 -25.02 4.93
N ASN A 59 13.89 -25.01 4.04
CA ASN A 59 13.20 -26.21 3.56
C ASN A 59 14.16 -27.17 2.87
N SER A 60 15.01 -26.66 1.98
CA SER A 60 15.99 -27.47 1.25
C SER A 60 17.01 -28.16 2.17
N ASN A 61 17.27 -27.57 3.34
CA ASN A 61 18.12 -28.11 4.41
C ASN A 61 17.32 -28.86 5.48
N HIS A 62 16.10 -29.32 5.18
CA HIS A 62 15.24 -30.07 6.11
C HIS A 62 15.00 -29.37 7.46
N ARG A 63 15.06 -28.04 7.48
CA ARG A 63 14.87 -27.21 8.68
C ARG A 63 15.83 -27.59 9.82
N ILE A 64 17.01 -28.12 9.47
CA ILE A 64 18.06 -28.51 10.41
C ILE A 64 18.53 -27.29 11.21
N GLY A 65 18.68 -27.45 12.53
CA GLY A 65 19.20 -26.41 13.44
C GLY A 65 18.14 -25.52 14.09
N ILE A 66 16.86 -25.59 13.69
CA ILE A 66 15.81 -24.77 14.30
C ILE A 66 15.56 -25.14 15.75
N THR A 67 15.47 -26.44 16.04
CA THR A 67 15.34 -26.92 17.42
C THR A 67 16.55 -26.48 18.26
N GLU A 68 17.77 -26.55 17.72
CA GLU A 68 18.97 -26.09 18.41
C GLU A 68 18.97 -24.58 18.65
N LEU A 69 18.48 -23.80 17.69
CA LEU A 69 18.32 -22.35 17.81
C LEU A 69 17.30 -21.98 18.88
N ILE A 70 16.11 -22.60 18.86
CA ILE A 70 15.06 -22.39 19.87
C ILE A 70 15.62 -22.72 21.26
N ASN A 71 16.25 -23.88 21.40
CA ASN A 71 16.86 -24.33 22.66
C ASN A 71 17.94 -23.35 23.13
N SER A 72 18.73 -22.79 22.22
CA SER A 72 19.78 -21.81 22.55
C SER A 72 19.19 -20.47 23.00
N CYS A 73 18.08 -20.02 22.41
CA CYS A 73 17.39 -18.79 22.79
C CYS A 73 16.77 -18.86 24.20
N VAL A 74 16.25 -20.02 24.59
CA VAL A 74 15.55 -20.23 25.88
C VAL A 74 16.47 -20.68 27.02
N LYS A 75 17.67 -21.21 26.71
CA LYS A 75 18.57 -21.86 27.69
C LYS A 75 18.90 -21.03 28.93
N ASN A 76 19.07 -19.71 28.78
CA ASN A 76 19.56 -18.83 29.86
C ASN A 76 18.52 -17.84 30.37
N ASN A 77 17.30 -17.82 29.80
CA ASN A 77 16.21 -16.92 30.20
C ASN A 77 16.65 -15.45 30.40
N LYS A 78 17.64 -14.99 29.61
CA LYS A 78 18.33 -13.71 29.80
C LYS A 78 17.38 -12.50 29.86
N TYR A 79 16.30 -12.57 29.08
CA TYR A 79 15.29 -11.52 28.95
C TYR A 79 13.94 -11.90 29.58
N TYR A 80 13.90 -12.98 30.37
CA TYR A 80 12.68 -13.43 31.02
C TYR A 80 12.50 -12.73 32.38
N HIS A 81 11.46 -11.91 32.52
CA HIS A 81 11.21 -11.14 33.75
C HIS A 81 10.28 -11.89 34.70
N TYR A 82 10.84 -12.40 35.80
CA TYR A 82 10.15 -13.26 36.78
C TYR A 82 9.02 -12.61 37.60
N LEU A 83 8.69 -11.34 37.39
CA LEU A 83 7.68 -10.62 38.20
C LEU A 83 6.24 -11.12 37.99
N GLU A 84 5.97 -11.87 36.92
CA GLU A 84 4.65 -12.42 36.60
C GLU A 84 4.36 -13.80 37.21
N LEU A 85 5.34 -14.42 37.89
CA LEU A 85 5.32 -15.85 38.23
C LEU A 85 4.96 -16.20 39.67
N LYS A 86 4.01 -15.51 40.33
CA LYS A 86 3.49 -16.11 41.58
C LYS A 86 2.75 -17.44 41.32
N HIS A 87 2.25 -17.67 40.09
CA HIS A 87 1.51 -18.88 39.70
C HIS A 87 1.70 -19.35 38.23
N GLY A 88 2.66 -18.83 37.47
CA GLY A 88 2.82 -19.17 36.05
C GLY A 88 3.75 -20.36 35.78
N ASP A 89 3.51 -21.06 34.67
CA ASP A 89 4.36 -22.15 34.16
C ASP A 89 5.45 -21.59 33.23
N ASN A 90 6.72 -21.83 33.55
CA ASN A 90 7.87 -21.47 32.71
C ASN A 90 8.24 -22.63 31.76
N SER A 91 7.23 -23.23 31.14
CA SER A 91 7.43 -24.40 30.28
C SER A 91 7.99 -23.98 28.93
N ILE A 92 9.30 -24.16 28.80
CA ILE A 92 10.04 -24.05 27.53
C ILE A 92 9.41 -24.94 26.45
N ALA A 93 8.85 -26.10 26.84
CA ALA A 93 8.20 -27.03 25.93
C ALA A 93 6.95 -26.44 25.24
N LEU A 94 6.25 -25.47 25.86
CA LEU A 94 5.13 -24.78 25.23
C LEU A 94 5.60 -23.88 24.08
N ILE A 95 6.71 -23.15 24.26
CA ILE A 95 7.31 -22.32 23.22
C ILE A 95 7.86 -23.18 22.09
N GLU A 96 8.57 -24.27 22.41
CA GLU A 96 9.06 -25.20 21.40
C GLU A 96 7.92 -25.79 20.56
N LYS A 97 6.81 -26.19 21.20
CA LYS A 97 5.64 -26.72 20.51
C LYS A 97 5.01 -25.66 19.59
N ASP A 98 4.80 -24.44 20.10
CA ASP A 98 4.17 -23.35 19.35
C ASP A 98 5.04 -22.90 18.16
N LEU A 99 6.35 -22.70 18.36
CA LEU A 99 7.26 -22.31 17.29
C LEU A 99 7.41 -23.40 16.23
N ASN A 100 7.44 -24.68 16.62
CA ASN A 100 7.41 -25.78 15.65
C ASN A 100 6.09 -25.78 14.86
N ASP A 101 4.95 -25.51 15.52
CA ASP A 101 3.66 -25.43 14.84
C ASP A 101 3.61 -24.27 13.84
N ILE A 102 4.05 -23.09 14.26
CA ILE A 102 4.12 -21.89 13.42
C ILE A 102 5.02 -22.13 12.22
N TYR A 103 6.21 -22.68 12.45
CA TYR A 103 7.22 -22.81 11.42
C TYR A 103 6.91 -23.95 10.45
N VAL A 104 6.38 -25.08 10.92
CA VAL A 104 6.12 -26.27 10.09
C VAL A 104 4.70 -26.26 9.52
N TRP A 105 3.68 -25.98 10.33
CA TRP A 105 2.27 -26.14 9.95
C TRP A 105 1.58 -24.84 9.55
N GLN A 106 2.06 -23.68 10.03
CA GLN A 106 1.47 -22.37 9.69
C GLN A 106 2.30 -21.55 8.68
N ALA A 107 3.27 -22.17 7.98
CA ALA A 107 4.11 -21.47 7.00
C ALA A 107 3.29 -20.73 5.92
N ASP A 108 2.27 -21.38 5.36
CA ASP A 108 1.37 -20.76 4.36
C ASP A 108 0.63 -19.54 4.92
N LYS A 109 0.21 -19.59 6.19
CA LYS A 109 -0.46 -18.48 6.86
C LYS A 109 0.50 -17.30 7.08
N LEU A 110 1.76 -17.58 7.42
CA LEU A 110 2.79 -16.55 7.52
C LEU A 110 3.06 -15.88 6.16
N ILE A 111 3.19 -16.68 5.10
CA ILE A 111 3.34 -16.17 3.72
C ILE A 111 2.12 -15.32 3.33
N HIS A 112 0.90 -15.78 3.64
CA HIS A 112 -0.32 -15.03 3.41
C HIS A 112 -0.29 -13.65 4.10
N MET A 113 0.07 -13.60 5.38
CA MET A 113 0.14 -12.37 6.16
C MET A 113 1.22 -11.42 5.62
N LEU A 114 2.40 -11.97 5.32
CA LEU A 114 3.54 -11.26 4.75
C LEU A 114 3.17 -10.60 3.41
N LEU A 115 2.63 -11.38 2.47
CA LEU A 115 2.28 -10.88 1.14
C LEU A 115 1.13 -9.89 1.20
N THR A 116 0.14 -10.10 2.09
CA THR A 116 -0.94 -9.14 2.30
C THR A 116 -0.40 -7.80 2.79
N ARG A 117 0.53 -7.80 3.75
CA ARG A 117 1.19 -6.58 4.23
C ARG A 117 2.01 -5.91 3.14
N PHE A 118 2.75 -6.70 2.37
CA PHE A 118 3.50 -6.21 1.21
C PHE A 118 2.60 -5.45 0.22
N PHE A 119 1.44 -6.01 -0.16
CA PHE A 119 0.52 -5.31 -1.07
C PHE A 119 0.00 -3.99 -0.50
N ILE A 120 -0.27 -3.96 0.80
CA ILE A 120 -0.72 -2.76 1.49
C ILE A 120 0.39 -1.70 1.49
N ASN A 121 1.62 -2.08 1.86
CA ASN A 121 2.75 -1.16 1.95
C ASN A 121 3.15 -0.61 0.57
N ILE A 122 3.22 -1.46 -0.45
CA ILE A 122 3.48 -1.04 -1.83
C ILE A 122 2.45 -0.01 -2.29
N PHE A 123 1.17 -0.23 -1.97
CA PHE A 123 0.15 0.75 -2.28
C PHE A 123 0.32 2.04 -1.49
N SER A 124 0.75 1.98 -0.23
CA SER A 124 1.07 3.16 0.58
C SER A 124 2.23 3.98 0.00
N VAL A 125 3.26 3.33 -0.56
CA VAL A 125 4.35 4.01 -1.29
C VAL A 125 3.79 4.74 -2.52
N PHE A 126 2.99 4.04 -3.33
CA PHE A 126 2.33 4.65 -4.50
C PHE A 126 1.44 5.84 -4.11
N GLU A 127 0.63 5.68 -3.07
CA GLU A 127 -0.27 6.71 -2.55
C GLU A 127 0.51 7.94 -2.07
N TYR A 128 1.59 7.75 -1.32
CA TYR A 128 2.43 8.82 -0.81
C TYR A 128 3.01 9.67 -1.95
N TRP A 129 3.68 9.03 -2.91
CA TRP A 129 4.34 9.73 -3.99
C TRP A 129 3.36 10.38 -4.98
N THR A 130 2.22 9.75 -5.22
CA THR A 130 1.14 10.34 -6.03
C THR A 130 0.51 11.54 -5.32
N CYS A 131 0.35 11.50 -4.00
CA CYS A 131 -0.13 12.65 -3.22
C CYS A 131 0.88 13.80 -3.23
N LYS A 132 2.19 13.53 -3.12
CA LYS A 132 3.24 14.55 -3.30
C LYS A 132 3.15 15.21 -4.67
N ALA A 133 3.00 14.41 -5.73
CA ALA A 133 2.82 14.93 -7.09
C ALA A 133 1.57 15.81 -7.21
N TYR A 134 0.45 15.40 -6.60
CA TYR A 134 -0.77 16.21 -6.54
C TYR A 134 -0.49 17.58 -5.94
N ASP A 135 0.19 17.61 -4.79
CA ASP A 135 0.46 18.86 -4.07
C ASP A 135 1.36 19.81 -4.88
N ALA A 136 2.23 19.28 -5.75
CA ALA A 136 3.06 20.07 -6.66
C ALA A 136 2.29 20.68 -7.85
N ILE A 137 1.30 19.95 -8.40
CA ILE A 137 0.62 20.39 -9.64
C ILE A 137 -0.77 20.99 -9.42
N LYS A 138 -1.39 20.82 -8.23
CA LYS A 138 -2.78 21.22 -7.96
C LYS A 138 -3.07 22.70 -8.24
N ASN A 139 -2.07 23.57 -8.11
CA ASN A 139 -2.22 25.02 -8.34
C ASN A 139 -2.01 25.41 -9.81
N LYS A 140 -1.27 24.61 -10.58
CA LYS A 140 -1.01 24.84 -12.02
C LYS A 140 -2.24 24.49 -12.87
N HIS A 141 -3.00 23.49 -12.42
CA HIS A 141 -4.28 23.16 -13.00
C HIS A 141 -5.36 24.00 -12.33
N ALA A 142 -5.92 24.97 -13.05
CA ALA A 142 -7.08 25.72 -12.58
C ALA A 142 -8.15 24.72 -12.13
N SER A 143 -8.32 24.60 -10.82
CA SER A 143 -9.40 23.81 -10.28
C SER A 143 -10.68 24.40 -10.86
N LYS A 144 -11.49 23.59 -11.54
CA LYS A 144 -12.91 23.91 -11.76
C LYS A 144 -13.58 23.84 -10.38
N ASN A 145 -13.15 24.68 -9.43
CA ASN A 145 -13.33 24.50 -8.01
C ASN A 145 -14.77 24.83 -7.66
N THR A 146 -15.65 23.91 -8.03
CA THR A 146 -17.08 23.97 -7.73
C THR A 146 -17.29 24.11 -6.23
N LYS A 147 -16.37 23.59 -5.40
CA LYS A 147 -16.38 23.81 -3.95
C LYS A 147 -16.10 25.27 -3.58
N LEU A 148 -15.10 25.92 -4.18
CA LEU A 148 -14.78 27.34 -3.92
C LEU A 148 -15.90 28.25 -4.41
N LYS A 149 -16.43 28.03 -5.63
CA LYS A 149 -17.60 28.76 -6.14
C LYS A 149 -18.84 28.55 -5.27
N LYS A 150 -19.12 27.31 -4.84
CA LYS A 150 -20.22 27.03 -3.90
C LYS A 150 -19.99 27.67 -2.54
N LEU A 151 -18.74 27.81 -2.08
CA LEU A 151 -18.43 28.54 -0.86
C LEU A 151 -18.67 30.04 -1.05
N GLU A 152 -18.21 30.63 -2.15
CA GLU A 152 -18.48 32.03 -2.50
C GLU A 152 -20.00 32.31 -2.55
N GLU A 153 -20.77 31.45 -3.22
CA GLU A 153 -22.24 31.53 -3.27
C GLU A 153 -22.87 31.45 -1.87
N ARG A 154 -22.37 30.54 -1.01
CA ARG A 154 -22.86 30.41 0.38
C ARG A 154 -22.47 31.60 1.26
N LEU A 155 -21.29 32.17 1.06
CA LEU A 155 -20.85 33.38 1.78
C LEU A 155 -21.68 34.60 1.37
N LEU A 156 -22.02 34.74 0.09
CA LEU A 156 -22.95 35.78 -0.38
C LEU A 156 -24.32 35.63 0.28
N ARG A 157 -24.88 34.41 0.27
CA ARG A 157 -26.16 34.11 0.92
C ARG A 157 -26.11 34.34 2.44
N TYR A 158 -24.97 34.10 3.07
CA TYR A 158 -24.74 34.40 4.48
C TYR A 158 -24.87 35.90 4.75
N VAL A 159 -24.24 36.75 3.95
CA VAL A 159 -24.34 38.22 4.07
C VAL A 159 -25.79 38.68 3.91
N GLU A 160 -26.52 38.18 2.91
CA GLU A 160 -27.93 38.51 2.67
C GLU A 160 -28.85 38.12 3.85
N LEU A 161 -28.66 36.92 4.41
CA LEU A 161 -29.44 36.44 5.55
C LEU A 161 -29.11 37.21 6.83
N THR A 162 -27.88 37.71 6.96
CA THR A 162 -27.48 38.55 8.09
C THR A 162 -28.18 39.91 8.05
N GLN A 163 -28.39 40.46 6.84
CA GLN A 163 -29.08 41.74 6.64
C GLN A 163 -30.60 41.64 6.82
N THR A 164 -31.20 40.47 6.55
CA THR A 164 -32.66 40.24 6.68
C THR A 164 -33.10 39.78 8.07
N GLY A 165 -32.16 39.49 8.99
CA GLY A 165 -32.45 39.16 10.38
C GLY A 165 -33.07 37.77 10.59
N ASN A 166 -33.05 36.90 9.58
CA ASN A 166 -33.60 35.54 9.70
C ASN A 166 -32.60 34.59 10.36
N THR A 167 -32.64 34.52 11.68
CA THR A 167 -31.68 33.78 12.53
C THR A 167 -31.68 32.27 12.33
N ASP A 168 -32.83 31.65 12.02
CA ASP A 168 -32.93 30.20 11.86
C ASP A 168 -32.27 29.75 10.55
N ALA A 169 -32.59 30.42 9.44
CA ALA A 169 -31.95 30.19 8.14
C ALA A 169 -30.44 30.49 8.18
N LEU A 170 -30.03 31.49 8.96
CA LEU A 170 -28.62 31.82 9.16
C LEU A 170 -27.87 30.70 9.90
N ASN A 171 -28.47 30.12 10.94
CA ASN A 171 -27.87 29.03 11.70
C ASN A 171 -27.77 27.73 10.88
N GLU A 172 -28.79 27.40 10.09
CA GLU A 172 -28.72 26.27 9.15
C GLU A 172 -27.60 26.46 8.11
N LEU A 173 -27.48 27.66 7.53
CA LEU A 173 -26.43 27.96 6.55
C LEU A 173 -25.03 27.93 7.19
N LYS A 174 -24.87 28.42 8.44
CA LYS A 174 -23.61 28.29 9.18
C LYS A 174 -23.22 26.83 9.34
N MET A 175 -24.15 26.00 9.80
CA MET A 175 -23.90 24.56 9.94
C MET A 175 -23.57 23.92 8.60
N GLU A 176 -24.23 24.32 7.52
CA GLU A 176 -23.92 23.84 6.17
C GLU A 176 -22.50 24.26 5.71
N ILE A 177 -22.09 25.51 5.97
CA ILE A 177 -20.74 25.99 5.64
C ILE A 177 -19.70 25.21 6.45
N PHE A 178 -19.88 25.06 7.76
CA PHE A 178 -18.91 24.33 8.60
C PHE A 178 -18.84 22.84 8.28
N THR A 179 -19.95 22.20 7.91
CA THR A 179 -19.97 20.76 7.60
C THR A 179 -19.58 20.43 6.17
N LYS A 180 -19.96 21.25 5.18
CA LYS A 180 -19.79 20.95 3.75
C LYS A 180 -18.63 21.68 3.09
N THR A 181 -17.93 22.54 3.81
CA THR A 181 -16.78 23.30 3.27
C THR A 181 -15.47 22.86 3.89
N ASN A 182 -15.32 21.54 4.07
CA ASN A 182 -14.03 20.98 4.40
C ASN A 182 -13.10 21.10 3.17
N SER A 183 -11.97 21.78 3.34
CA SER A 183 -10.90 21.89 2.34
C SER A 183 -10.11 20.60 2.17
N TYR A 184 -10.34 19.61 3.06
CA TYR A 184 -9.75 18.29 2.96
C TYR A 184 -10.09 17.64 1.61
N VAL A 185 -9.03 17.22 0.92
CA VAL A 185 -9.09 16.39 -0.29
C VAL A 185 -8.52 15.04 0.10
N SER A 186 -9.33 14.00 -0.01
CA SER A 186 -8.92 12.64 0.31
C SER A 186 -7.80 12.16 -0.62
N SER A 187 -6.95 11.25 -0.16
CA SER A 187 -5.90 10.67 -0.99
C SER A 187 -6.46 10.01 -2.26
N ARG A 188 -7.64 9.38 -2.18
CA ARG A 188 -8.36 8.86 -3.35
C ARG A 188 -8.66 9.96 -4.37
N GLU A 189 -9.23 11.09 -3.93
CA GLU A 189 -9.50 12.24 -4.82
C GLU A 189 -8.19 12.80 -5.41
N LYS A 190 -7.08 12.82 -4.65
CA LYS A 190 -5.77 13.24 -5.15
C LYS A 190 -5.25 12.31 -6.24
N ILE A 191 -5.33 10.99 -6.04
CA ILE A 191 -4.92 9.98 -7.01
C ILE A 191 -5.78 10.08 -8.28
N ASP A 192 -7.11 10.09 -8.15
CA ASP A 192 -8.02 10.20 -9.30
C ASP A 192 -7.77 11.49 -10.09
N PHE A 193 -7.46 12.59 -9.40
CA PHE A 193 -7.05 13.83 -10.04
C PHE A 193 -5.76 13.63 -10.86
N ILE A 194 -4.71 13.08 -10.26
CA ILE A 194 -3.43 12.84 -10.97
C ILE A 194 -3.64 11.97 -12.21
N LEU A 195 -4.35 10.84 -12.07
CA LEU A 195 -4.64 9.93 -13.18
C LEU A 195 -5.44 10.62 -14.30
N SER A 196 -6.22 11.65 -13.98
CA SER A 196 -6.95 12.44 -14.99
C SER A 196 -6.09 13.47 -15.74
N LYS A 197 -4.87 13.75 -15.26
CA LYS A 197 -3.98 14.81 -15.78
C LYS A 197 -2.75 14.32 -16.51
N ILE A 198 -2.20 13.19 -16.09
CA ILE A 198 -0.95 12.68 -16.69
C ILE A 198 -1.14 12.30 -18.15
N THR A 199 -0.05 12.46 -18.91
CA THR A 199 0.06 11.91 -20.26
C THR A 199 0.59 10.50 -20.15
N TYR A 200 -0.13 9.54 -20.72
CA TYR A 200 0.22 8.13 -20.65
C TYR A 200 1.10 7.73 -21.85
N THR A 201 2.40 7.63 -21.61
CA THR A 201 3.41 7.27 -22.60
C THR A 201 3.73 5.77 -22.59
N GLY A 202 3.87 5.18 -21.41
CA GLY A 202 4.07 3.75 -21.19
C GLY A 202 2.76 2.97 -21.22
N LEU A 203 1.70 3.48 -20.57
CA LEU A 203 0.36 2.89 -20.60
C LEU A 203 -0.51 3.50 -21.70
N SER A 204 0.02 3.50 -22.93
CA SER A 204 -0.68 4.03 -24.11
C SER A 204 -1.93 3.20 -24.45
N ASP A 205 -1.90 1.89 -24.20
CA ASP A 205 -3.05 1.00 -24.39
C ASP A 205 -4.16 1.29 -23.37
N LYS A 206 -5.36 1.58 -23.87
CA LYS A 206 -6.51 1.95 -23.05
C LYS A 206 -6.97 0.82 -22.12
N THR A 207 -6.82 -0.44 -22.55
CA THR A 207 -7.24 -1.61 -21.77
C THR A 207 -6.30 -1.82 -20.57
N GLN A 208 -4.99 -1.76 -20.80
CA GLN A 208 -3.99 -1.82 -19.73
C GLN A 208 -4.15 -0.66 -18.75
N ARG A 209 -4.43 0.55 -19.24
CA ARG A 209 -4.72 1.71 -18.38
C ARG A 209 -5.96 1.50 -17.51
N SER A 210 -7.04 0.97 -18.05
CA SER A 210 -8.24 0.65 -17.26
C SER A 210 -7.90 -0.34 -16.14
N LYS A 211 -7.16 -1.41 -16.47
CA LYS A 211 -6.72 -2.41 -15.49
C LYS A 211 -5.82 -1.82 -14.40
N ALA A 212 -4.92 -0.91 -14.76
CA ALA A 212 -4.06 -0.23 -13.79
C ALA A 212 -4.88 0.64 -12.83
N THR A 213 -5.87 1.39 -13.34
CA THR A 213 -6.79 2.18 -12.51
C THR A 213 -7.65 1.30 -11.61
N GLU A 214 -8.18 0.19 -12.13
CA GLU A 214 -8.93 -0.80 -11.35
C GLU A 214 -8.08 -1.40 -10.23
N LEU A 215 -6.80 -1.72 -10.51
CA LEU A 215 -5.85 -2.19 -9.50
C LEU A 215 -5.64 -1.16 -8.40
N VAL A 216 -5.42 0.11 -8.75
CA VAL A 216 -5.29 1.21 -7.77
C VAL A 216 -6.52 1.30 -6.87
N HIS A 217 -7.73 1.25 -7.44
CA HIS A 217 -8.96 1.31 -6.66
C HIS A 217 -9.16 0.08 -5.76
N PHE A 218 -8.82 -1.12 -6.26
CA PHE A 218 -8.86 -2.34 -5.45
C PHE A 218 -7.87 -2.28 -4.29
N LEU A 219 -6.62 -1.87 -4.55
CA LEU A 219 -5.59 -1.75 -3.52
C LEU A 219 -5.94 -0.69 -2.47
N PHE A 220 -6.67 0.36 -2.82
CA PHE A 220 -7.21 1.31 -1.85
C PHE A 220 -8.18 0.63 -0.87
N SER A 221 -9.10 -0.19 -1.38
CA SER A 221 -10.01 -0.99 -0.53
C SER A 221 -9.24 -2.00 0.32
N LEU A 222 -8.22 -2.65 -0.24
CA LEU A 222 -7.34 -3.58 0.49
C LEU A 222 -6.58 -2.87 1.62
N ARG A 223 -5.99 -1.70 1.36
CA ARG A 223 -5.27 -0.89 2.36
C ARG A 223 -6.16 -0.54 3.54
N ASN A 224 -7.43 -0.22 3.32
CA ASN A 224 -8.36 0.13 4.39
C ASN A 224 -8.63 -1.02 5.38
N THR A 225 -8.30 -2.26 5.02
CA THR A 225 -8.38 -3.41 5.94
C THR A 225 -7.33 -3.35 7.06
N ILE A 226 -6.25 -2.56 6.92
CA ILE A 226 -5.20 -2.45 7.94
C ILE A 226 -5.75 -1.97 9.28
N HIS A 227 -6.72 -1.05 9.25
CA HIS A 227 -7.38 -0.51 10.44
C HIS A 227 -8.31 -1.52 11.11
N ASN A 228 -8.59 -2.64 10.45
CA ASN A 228 -9.53 -3.68 10.87
C ASN A 228 -8.83 -5.05 10.97
N ILE A 229 -7.53 -5.06 11.28
CA ILE A 229 -6.73 -6.29 11.50
C ILE A 229 -6.76 -7.20 10.26
N GLY A 230 -6.73 -6.59 9.06
CA GLY A 230 -6.73 -7.31 7.78
C GLY A 230 -8.11 -7.82 7.34
N ILE A 231 -9.20 -7.36 7.96
CA ILE A 231 -10.58 -7.73 7.60
C ILE A 231 -11.28 -6.57 6.89
N ASN A 232 -12.02 -6.84 5.83
CA ASN A 232 -12.89 -5.84 5.21
C ASN A 232 -14.14 -5.59 6.08
N LYS A 233 -14.31 -4.36 6.55
CA LYS A 233 -15.48 -3.92 7.33
C LYS A 233 -16.26 -2.79 6.64
N SER A 234 -16.09 -2.63 5.33
CA SER A 234 -16.70 -1.53 4.59
C SER A 234 -18.19 -1.72 4.27
N GLY A 235 -18.74 -2.92 4.49
CA GLY A 235 -20.11 -3.26 4.10
C GLY A 235 -20.28 -3.60 2.62
N ASN A 236 -19.21 -3.53 1.82
CA ASN A 236 -19.19 -3.87 0.40
C ASN A 236 -18.19 -4.98 0.12
N ASP A 237 -18.47 -5.76 -0.93
CA ASP A 237 -17.53 -6.74 -1.49
C ASP A 237 -16.75 -6.11 -2.64
N TYR A 238 -15.45 -6.43 -2.73
CA TYR A 238 -14.61 -6.02 -3.85
C TYR A 238 -13.97 -7.24 -4.50
N SER A 239 -13.79 -7.18 -5.81
CA SER A 239 -13.06 -8.20 -6.56
C SER A 239 -12.32 -7.53 -7.70
N ILE A 240 -11.16 -8.08 -8.04
CA ILE A 240 -10.42 -7.72 -9.24
C ILE A 240 -9.98 -8.98 -9.97
N GLU A 241 -10.06 -8.96 -11.29
CA GLU A 241 -9.47 -9.97 -12.16
C GLU A 241 -8.37 -9.31 -13.00
N ILE A 242 -7.13 -9.71 -12.75
CA ILE A 242 -5.96 -9.09 -13.37
C ILE A 242 -4.89 -10.15 -13.60
N ASN A 243 -4.15 -10.06 -14.70
CA ASN A 243 -3.08 -11.00 -15.05
C ASN A 243 -3.50 -12.49 -14.97
N ASN A 244 -4.72 -12.82 -15.40
CA ASN A 244 -5.30 -14.16 -15.33
C ASN A 244 -5.29 -14.74 -13.89
N THR A 245 -5.49 -13.90 -12.89
CA THR A 245 -5.75 -14.25 -11.50
C THR A 245 -6.88 -13.38 -10.94
N LYS A 246 -7.46 -13.81 -9.83
CA LYS A 246 -8.52 -13.11 -9.12
C LYS A 246 -8.09 -12.84 -7.68
N VAL A 247 -8.50 -11.68 -7.17
CA VAL A 247 -8.46 -11.40 -5.74
C VAL A 247 -9.84 -10.95 -5.29
N GLU A 248 -10.34 -11.57 -4.22
CA GLU A 248 -11.62 -11.25 -3.61
C GLU A 248 -11.38 -10.62 -2.24
N LEU A 249 -12.20 -9.62 -1.91
CA LEU A 249 -12.23 -8.95 -0.63
C LEU A 249 -13.70 -8.80 -0.18
N GLU A 250 -14.23 -9.90 0.33
CA GLU A 250 -15.62 -9.99 0.82
C GLU A 250 -15.76 -9.30 2.19
N ASN A 251 -16.95 -8.78 2.46
CA ASN A 251 -17.27 -8.13 3.72
C ASN A 251 -17.18 -9.12 4.89
N ASN A 252 -16.56 -8.68 5.98
CA ASN A 252 -16.19 -9.47 7.17
C ASN A 252 -15.14 -10.56 6.94
N CYS A 253 -14.48 -10.60 5.79
CA CYS A 253 -13.42 -11.55 5.47
C CYS A 253 -12.07 -10.86 5.27
N GLY A 254 -10.99 -11.63 5.40
CA GLY A 254 -9.67 -11.25 4.89
C GLY A 254 -9.59 -11.41 3.37
N PRO A 255 -8.57 -10.83 2.73
CA PRO A 255 -8.40 -10.95 1.28
C PRO A 255 -8.14 -12.40 0.88
N LYS A 256 -8.70 -12.83 -0.25
CA LYS A 256 -8.50 -14.16 -0.82
C LYS A 256 -7.79 -14.06 -2.15
N PHE A 257 -6.54 -14.51 -2.17
CA PHE A 257 -5.69 -14.51 -3.36
C PHE A 257 -5.72 -15.88 -4.03
N TYR A 258 -6.11 -15.93 -5.30
CA TYR A 258 -6.14 -17.19 -6.06
C TYR A 258 -4.76 -17.59 -6.59
N ASN A 259 -3.91 -16.61 -6.89
CA ASN A 259 -2.52 -16.83 -7.25
C ASN A 259 -1.69 -15.59 -6.85
N TYR A 260 -0.79 -15.78 -5.90
CA TYR A 260 0.07 -14.71 -5.39
C TYR A 260 1.07 -14.22 -6.42
N ALA A 261 1.77 -15.10 -7.12
CA ALA A 261 2.82 -14.72 -8.07
C ALA A 261 2.26 -13.81 -9.18
N LYS A 262 1.11 -14.17 -9.75
CA LYS A 262 0.41 -13.37 -10.76
C LYS A 262 -0.07 -12.02 -10.24
N PHE A 263 -0.53 -11.97 -8.98
CA PHE A 263 -0.97 -10.71 -8.38
C PHE A 263 0.23 -9.81 -8.01
N ILE A 264 1.33 -10.38 -7.51
CA ILE A 264 2.61 -9.69 -7.33
C ILE A 264 3.04 -9.11 -8.69
N ASP A 265 3.11 -9.94 -9.73
CA ASP A 265 3.49 -9.48 -11.06
C ASP A 265 2.61 -8.32 -11.53
N SER A 266 1.30 -8.33 -11.26
CA SER A 266 0.39 -7.23 -11.64
C SER A 266 0.74 -5.85 -11.03
N LEU A 267 1.52 -5.81 -9.95
CA LEU A 267 1.99 -4.56 -9.34
C LEU A 267 2.93 -3.77 -10.26
N HIS A 268 3.44 -4.38 -11.34
CA HIS A 268 4.20 -3.65 -12.36
C HIS A 268 3.39 -2.49 -12.94
N LEU A 269 2.06 -2.58 -12.96
CA LEU A 269 1.19 -1.51 -13.45
C LEU A 269 1.25 -0.25 -12.56
N LEU A 270 1.54 -0.39 -11.26
CA LEU A 270 1.78 0.76 -10.40
C LEU A 270 3.09 1.46 -10.76
N ILE A 271 4.12 0.67 -11.09
CA ILE A 271 5.41 1.19 -11.56
C ILE A 271 5.19 1.92 -12.89
N ASP A 272 4.51 1.30 -13.84
CA ASP A 272 4.25 1.90 -15.15
C ASP A 272 3.40 3.18 -15.06
N LEU A 273 2.38 3.20 -14.19
CA LEU A 273 1.61 4.42 -13.87
C LEU A 273 2.50 5.52 -13.29
N TYR A 274 3.40 5.16 -12.38
CA TYR A 274 4.28 6.13 -11.77
C TYR A 274 5.35 6.62 -12.74
N CYS A 275 5.83 5.79 -13.66
CA CYS A 275 6.72 6.22 -14.76
C CYS A 275 6.04 7.28 -15.63
N ASP A 276 4.78 7.07 -16.02
CA ASP A 276 4.02 8.07 -16.77
C ASP A 276 3.86 9.38 -15.99
N LEU A 277 3.59 9.29 -14.69
CA LEU A 277 3.56 10.45 -13.80
C LEU A 277 4.94 11.13 -13.69
N PHE A 278 6.01 10.36 -13.55
CA PHE A 278 7.38 10.85 -13.41
C PHE A 278 7.79 11.66 -14.64
N MET A 279 7.51 11.14 -15.84
CA MET A 279 7.78 11.84 -17.11
C MET A 279 6.93 13.11 -17.22
N TYR A 280 5.63 13.02 -16.94
CA TYR A 280 4.74 14.18 -16.91
C TYR A 280 5.23 15.28 -15.96
N LEU A 281 5.70 14.92 -14.77
CA LEU A 281 6.26 15.87 -13.80
C LEU A 281 7.59 16.47 -14.27
N GLY A 282 8.40 15.72 -15.02
CA GLY A 282 9.64 16.24 -15.60
C GLY A 282 9.38 17.37 -16.58
N ASP A 283 8.30 17.27 -17.37
CA ASP A 283 7.91 18.29 -18.34
C ASP A 283 7.22 19.49 -17.67
N GLU A 284 6.28 19.22 -16.77
CA GLU A 284 5.37 20.25 -16.21
C GLU A 284 5.88 20.89 -14.91
N CYS A 285 6.76 20.21 -14.19
CA CYS A 285 7.29 20.64 -12.90
C CYS A 285 8.74 20.16 -12.69
N PRO A 286 9.73 20.65 -13.48
CA PRO A 286 11.12 20.17 -13.41
C PRO A 286 11.73 20.23 -12.00
N GLU A 287 11.31 21.22 -11.20
CA GLU A 287 11.73 21.40 -9.79
C GLU A 287 11.23 20.28 -8.87
N PHE A 288 10.17 19.54 -9.22
CA PHE A 288 9.69 18.40 -8.43
C PHE A 288 10.76 17.31 -8.30
N HIS A 289 11.57 17.16 -9.35
CA HIS A 289 12.69 16.23 -9.39
C HIS A 289 13.98 16.85 -8.88
N GLN A 290 14.01 18.14 -8.52
CA GLN A 290 15.18 18.76 -7.93
C GLN A 290 15.03 18.71 -6.40
N VAL A 291 15.74 17.77 -5.78
CA VAL A 291 16.02 17.73 -4.34
C VAL A 291 14.83 18.16 -3.47
N VAL A 292 13.89 17.24 -3.22
CA VAL A 292 12.88 17.37 -2.17
C VAL A 292 13.59 17.29 -0.81
N ASN A 293 14.29 18.36 -0.42
CA ASN A 293 14.99 18.55 0.86
C ASN A 293 14.07 19.15 1.93
N GLU A 294 12.86 18.62 2.05
CA GLU A 294 12.00 18.93 3.19
C GLU A 294 11.54 17.62 3.80
N PHE A 295 12.37 17.12 4.72
CA PHE A 295 12.07 16.64 6.09
C PHE A 295 13.09 15.59 6.55
#